data_AF-A0A6J8C145-F1
#
_entry.id   AF-A0A6J8C145-F1
#
_cell.length_a   1.000
_cell.length_b   1.000
_cell.length_c   1.000
_cell.angle_alpha   90.00
_cell.angle_beta   90.00
_cell.angle_gamma   90.00
#
_symmetry.space_group_name_H-M   'P 1'
#
loop_
_entity.id
_entity.type
_entity.pdbx_description
1 polymer ?
#
loop_
_entity_poly.entity_id
_entity_poly.type
_entity_poly.pdbx_seq_one_letter_code
_entity_poly.pdbx_strand_id
1 'polypeptide(L)'
;MTFITPEENSMNNRFNVSKYLHTDAVLIVDDDVLLNEALISLMLYRWLENTDRLLGLDGRFVHSGYQYSGYSHGHNSSLVIGKTMLFHRKYLEQYMNDKVLVEWNQPRFCEDISMNALFFNATKLKPLLVQMNDYCYRTNLPEVDGLSISIPANRWIHKRSKCVQWVSEYFNITF
;
A
#
# COMPACT_ATOMS: atom_id res chain seq x y z
N MET A 1 19.83 -9.67 10.06
CA MET A 1 18.38 -9.40 10.15
C MET A 1 18.17 -8.42 11.29
N THR A 2 17.46 -7.31 11.04
CA THR A 2 17.20 -6.28 12.04
C THR A 2 15.73 -6.34 12.43
N PHE A 3 15.42 -6.36 13.72
CA PHE A 3 14.07 -6.31 14.25
C PHE A 3 13.85 -4.96 14.91
N ILE A 4 12.72 -4.33 14.61
CA ILE A 4 12.32 -3.03 15.18
C ILE A 4 11.03 -3.28 15.97
N THR A 5 11.05 -2.98 17.26
CA THR A 5 9.91 -3.18 18.16
C THR A 5 9.27 -1.83 18.46
N PRO A 6 8.11 -1.52 17.86
CA PRO A 6 7.36 -0.30 18.19
C PRO A 6 6.72 -0.39 19.58
N GLU A 7 6.45 0.76 20.20
CA GLU A 7 5.79 0.84 21.51
C GLU A 7 4.29 0.55 21.44
N GLU A 8 3.66 0.84 20.29
CA GLU A 8 2.22 0.69 20.08
C GLU A 8 1.93 -0.21 18.87
N ASN A 9 0.81 -0.94 18.92
CA ASN A 9 0.33 -1.73 17.79
C ASN A 9 -0.37 -0.84 16.76
N SER A 10 0.39 -0.35 15.78
CA SER A 10 -0.09 0.53 14.72
C SER A 10 0.28 0.00 13.33
N MET A 11 -0.66 0.10 12.39
CA MET A 11 -0.37 -0.17 10.98
C MET A 11 0.64 0.83 10.40
N ASN A 12 0.75 2.05 10.94
CA ASN A 12 1.73 3.04 10.48
C ASN A 12 3.18 2.64 10.76
N ASN A 13 3.42 1.70 11.69
CA ASN A 13 4.77 1.30 12.09
C ASN A 13 5.60 0.79 10.90
N ARG A 14 4.96 0.13 9.92
CA ARG A 14 5.64 -0.34 8.70
C ARG A 14 6.24 0.79 7.86
N PHE A 15 5.82 2.04 8.07
CA PHE A 15 6.40 3.21 7.41
C PHE A 15 7.43 3.96 8.26
N ASN A 16 7.53 3.69 9.56
CA ASN A 16 8.46 4.36 10.47
C ASN A 16 9.84 3.69 10.53
N VAL A 17 10.43 3.40 9.36
CA VAL A 17 11.68 2.62 9.24
C VAL A 17 12.77 3.30 8.43
N SER A 18 12.53 4.50 7.90
CA SER A 18 13.42 5.20 6.95
C SER A 18 14.87 5.30 7.43
N LYS A 19 15.09 5.58 8.72
CA LYS A 19 16.44 5.70 9.33
C LYS A 19 17.28 4.42 9.30
N TYR A 20 16.67 3.27 9.05
CA TYR A 20 17.34 1.97 9.02
C TYR A 20 17.60 1.46 7.59
N LEU A 21 17.13 2.19 6.57
CA LEU A 21 17.20 1.76 5.18
C LEU A 21 18.40 2.40 4.48
N HIS A 22 19.10 1.58 3.68
CA HIS A 22 20.25 1.99 2.87
C HIS A 22 19.98 1.90 1.36
N THR A 23 18.76 1.52 0.97
CA THR A 23 18.34 1.33 -0.43
C THR A 23 17.26 2.34 -0.79
N ASP A 24 17.25 2.79 -2.04
CA ASP A 24 16.19 3.70 -2.50
C ASP A 24 14.86 2.97 -2.69
N ALA A 25 14.87 1.73 -3.16
CA ALA A 25 13.67 0.89 -3.25
C ALA A 25 13.33 0.27 -1.89
N VAL A 26 12.05 0.25 -1.55
CA VAL A 26 11.49 -0.41 -0.36
C VAL A 26 10.38 -1.34 -0.78
N LEU A 27 10.56 -2.63 -0.54
CA LEU A 27 9.54 -3.66 -0.70
C LEU A 27 8.86 -3.89 0.65
N ILE A 28 7.55 -3.67 0.72
CA ILE A 28 6.69 -3.98 1.87
C ILE A 28 5.87 -5.21 1.51
N VAL A 29 5.83 -6.17 2.44
CA VAL A 29 5.11 -7.45 2.31
C VAL A 29 4.45 -7.74 3.66
N ASP A 30 3.17 -8.13 3.65
CA ASP A 30 2.52 -8.63 4.86
C ASP A 30 3.16 -9.96 5.31
N ASP A 31 3.10 -10.24 6.60
CA ASP A 31 3.70 -11.44 7.22
C ASP A 31 3.00 -12.75 6.84
N ASP A 32 1.84 -12.66 6.20
CA ASP A 32 1.08 -13.76 5.62
C ASP A 32 1.31 -13.92 4.10
N VAL A 33 2.36 -13.30 3.53
CA VAL A 33 2.68 -13.42 2.10
C VAL A 33 4.11 -13.90 1.86
N LEU A 34 4.25 -14.93 1.03
CA LEU A 34 5.52 -15.35 0.46
C LEU A 34 5.59 -14.99 -1.02
N LEU A 35 6.70 -14.37 -1.41
CA LEU A 35 7.04 -14.06 -2.80
C LEU A 35 8.27 -14.87 -3.19
N ASN A 36 8.25 -15.49 -4.38
CA ASN A 36 9.45 -16.14 -4.89
C ASN A 36 10.45 -15.12 -5.47
N GLU A 37 11.70 -15.56 -5.65
CA GLU A 37 12.79 -14.72 -6.18
C GLU A 37 12.46 -14.08 -7.53
N ALA A 38 11.83 -14.84 -8.44
CA ALA A 38 11.48 -14.34 -9.78
C ALA A 38 10.49 -13.17 -9.70
N LEU A 39 9.51 -13.23 -8.80
CA LEU A 39 8.55 -12.14 -8.59
C LEU A 39 9.21 -10.91 -7.96
N ILE A 40 10.04 -11.09 -6.93
CA ILE A 40 10.79 -9.98 -6.31
C ILE A 40 11.67 -9.29 -7.37
N SER A 41 12.39 -10.07 -8.17
CA SER A 41 13.24 -9.57 -9.25
C SER A 41 12.44 -8.82 -10.31
N LEU A 42 11.31 -9.39 -10.76
CA LEU A 42 10.42 -8.74 -11.72
C LEU A 42 9.90 -7.40 -11.19
N MET A 43 9.42 -7.37 -9.94
CA MET A 43 8.95 -6.13 -9.31
C MET A 43 10.05 -5.08 -9.27
N LEU A 44 11.27 -5.47 -8.86
CA LEU A 44 12.42 -4.57 -8.83
C LEU A 44 12.78 -4.04 -10.22
N TYR A 45 12.85 -4.88 -11.25
CA TYR A 45 13.12 -4.43 -12.61
C TYR A 45 12.07 -3.43 -13.10
N ARG A 46 10.77 -3.70 -12.85
CA ARG A 46 9.70 -2.77 -13.21
C ARG A 46 9.79 -1.45 -12.43
N TRP A 47 10.20 -1.50 -11.17
CA TRP A 47 10.41 -0.30 -10.38
C TRP A 47 11.61 0.52 -10.89
N LEU A 48 12.71 -0.13 -11.29
CA LEU A 48 13.86 0.56 -11.87
C LEU A 48 13.51 1.30 -13.17
N GLU A 49 12.57 0.79 -13.94
CA GLU A 49 12.00 1.47 -15.12
C GLU A 49 11.01 2.60 -14.79
N ASN A 50 10.50 2.65 -13.55
CA ASN A 50 9.41 3.52 -13.09
C ASN A 50 9.66 4.03 -11.65
N THR A 51 10.85 4.55 -11.36
CA THR A 51 11.31 4.84 -9.98
C THR A 51 10.48 5.90 -9.24
N ASP A 52 9.70 6.68 -9.98
CA ASP A 52 8.75 7.68 -9.49
C ASP A 52 7.37 7.11 -9.15
N ARG A 53 7.09 5.84 -9.50
CA ARG A 53 5.78 5.20 -9.28
C ARG A 53 5.77 4.28 -8.06
N LEU A 54 4.56 4.15 -7.51
CA LEU A 54 4.20 3.13 -6.54
C LEU A 54 3.83 1.84 -7.27
N LEU A 55 4.54 0.74 -7.02
CA LEU A 55 4.22 -0.58 -7.58
C LEU A 55 3.49 -1.44 -6.56
N GLY A 56 2.68 -2.39 -7.04
CA GLY A 56 2.05 -3.39 -6.18
C GLY A 56 1.43 -4.55 -6.96
N LEU A 57 0.93 -5.54 -6.21
CA LEU A 57 0.31 -6.75 -6.78
C LEU A 57 -1.21 -6.75 -6.64
N ASP A 58 -1.74 -6.06 -5.63
CA ASP A 58 -3.15 -6.11 -5.27
C ASP A 58 -3.87 -4.79 -5.57
N GLY A 59 -4.40 -4.68 -6.79
CA GLY A 59 -5.13 -3.51 -7.25
C GLY A 59 -6.50 -3.32 -6.62
N ARG A 60 -6.88 -2.07 -6.39
CA ARG A 60 -8.21 -1.64 -5.94
C ARG A 60 -8.71 -0.45 -6.74
N PHE A 61 -10.02 -0.25 -6.73
CA PHE A 61 -10.67 0.78 -7.53
C PHE A 61 -11.38 1.78 -6.63
N VAL A 62 -11.35 3.04 -7.07
CA VAL A 62 -12.14 4.14 -6.53
C VAL A 62 -13.10 4.58 -7.62
N HIS A 63 -14.40 4.44 -7.36
CA HIS A 63 -15.46 4.90 -8.26
C HIS A 63 -15.90 6.31 -7.88
N SER A 64 -16.83 6.87 -8.66
CA SER A 64 -17.48 8.14 -8.35
C SER A 64 -18.06 8.13 -6.92
N GLY A 65 -17.98 9.29 -6.25
CA GLY A 65 -18.41 9.40 -4.86
C GLY A 65 -17.53 8.64 -3.87
N TYR A 66 -16.23 8.49 -4.18
CA TYR A 66 -15.20 7.91 -3.29
C TYR A 66 -15.46 6.45 -2.91
N GLN A 67 -16.21 5.71 -3.73
CA GLN A 67 -16.56 4.33 -3.43
C GLN A 67 -15.37 3.42 -3.69
N TYR A 68 -14.81 2.87 -2.62
CA TYR A 68 -13.75 1.86 -2.69
C TYR A 68 -14.36 0.50 -3.08
N SER A 69 -13.69 -0.23 -3.96
CA SER A 69 -14.03 -1.63 -4.25
C SER A 69 -12.81 -2.53 -4.34
N GLY A 70 -13.06 -3.83 -4.19
CA GLY A 70 -12.10 -4.89 -4.49
C GLY A 70 -11.66 -4.89 -5.96
N TYR A 71 -10.85 -5.90 -6.31
CA TYR A 71 -10.35 -6.09 -7.67
C TYR A 71 -11.52 -6.22 -8.67
N SER A 72 -11.58 -5.32 -9.65
CA SER A 72 -12.34 -5.52 -10.90
C SER A 72 -11.36 -5.78 -12.03
N HIS A 73 -11.69 -6.73 -12.91
CA HIS A 73 -10.88 -7.12 -14.06
C HIS A 73 -10.36 -5.90 -14.84
N GLY A 74 -9.04 -5.67 -14.84
CA GLY A 74 -8.41 -4.60 -15.60
C GLY A 74 -7.04 -4.18 -15.08
N HIS A 75 -6.22 -3.57 -15.94
CA HIS A 75 -4.86 -3.13 -15.63
C HIS A 75 -4.78 -1.73 -14.97
N ASN A 76 -5.91 -1.01 -14.86
CA ASN A 76 -5.97 0.39 -14.41
C ASN A 76 -6.56 0.53 -13.01
N SER A 77 -5.90 -0.02 -12.00
CA SER A 77 -6.31 0.22 -10.61
C SER A 77 -6.03 1.64 -10.15
N SER A 78 -6.91 2.18 -9.31
CA SER A 78 -6.76 3.49 -8.66
C SER A 78 -5.72 3.44 -7.53
N LEU A 79 -5.61 2.28 -6.88
CA LEU A 79 -4.83 2.06 -5.66
C LEU A 79 -4.17 0.68 -5.69
N VAL A 80 -3.11 0.50 -4.89
CA VAL A 80 -2.57 -0.82 -4.49
C VAL A 80 -2.59 -0.95 -2.97
N ILE A 81 -3.00 -2.10 -2.42
CA ILE A 81 -3.05 -2.29 -0.96
C ILE A 81 -1.70 -2.66 -0.36
N GLY A 82 -1.59 -2.48 0.97
CA GLY A 82 -0.38 -2.69 1.77
C GLY A 82 0.20 -4.09 1.81
N LYS A 83 -0.49 -5.08 1.20
CA LYS A 83 -0.10 -6.50 1.22
C LYS A 83 1.17 -6.79 0.45
N THR A 84 1.37 -6.09 -0.67
CA THR A 84 2.66 -6.06 -1.38
C THR A 84 2.80 -4.74 -2.13
N MET A 85 3.75 -3.90 -1.70
CA MET A 85 4.03 -2.60 -2.31
C MET A 85 5.54 -2.42 -2.52
N LEU A 86 5.93 -1.80 -3.63
CA LEU A 86 7.33 -1.46 -3.91
C LEU A 86 7.43 -0.01 -4.36
N PHE A 87 8.26 0.78 -3.68
CA PHE A 87 8.37 2.20 -3.98
C PHE A 87 9.62 2.87 -3.40
N HIS A 88 9.83 4.15 -3.74
CA HIS A 88 10.98 4.92 -3.28
C HIS A 88 10.92 5.30 -1.79
N ARG A 89 11.97 5.04 -1.00
CA ARG A 89 12.02 5.24 0.46
C ARG A 89 11.63 6.63 0.94
N LYS A 90 11.89 7.67 0.13
CA LYS A 90 11.55 9.08 0.44
C LYS A 90 10.08 9.28 0.85
N TYR A 91 9.17 8.44 0.35
CA TYR A 91 7.75 8.54 0.67
C TYR A 91 7.40 7.99 2.06
N LEU A 92 8.27 7.15 2.65
CA LEU A 92 8.17 6.78 4.06
C LEU A 92 8.34 8.02 4.95
N GLU A 93 9.37 8.83 4.67
CA GLU A 93 9.64 10.06 5.42
C GLU A 93 8.54 11.09 5.21
N GLN A 94 8.09 11.30 3.97
CA GLN A 94 6.97 12.21 3.69
C GLN A 94 5.70 11.80 4.44
N TYR A 95 5.37 10.50 4.44
CA TYR A 95 4.23 9.99 5.19
C TYR A 95 4.38 10.23 6.70
N MET A 96 5.52 9.86 7.29
CA MET A 96 5.73 9.95 8.73
C MET A 96 5.90 11.39 9.26
N ASN A 97 6.27 12.32 8.37
CA ASN A 97 6.34 13.76 8.67
C ASN A 97 4.96 14.43 8.66
N ASP A 98 3.99 13.87 7.94
CA ASP A 98 2.60 14.35 7.96
C ASP A 98 1.86 13.78 9.18
N LYS A 99 1.90 14.53 10.29
CA LYS A 99 1.27 14.10 11.55
C LYS A 99 -0.25 13.96 11.46
N VAL A 100 -0.91 14.83 10.69
CA VAL A 100 -2.37 14.77 10.51
C VAL A 100 -2.73 13.48 9.78
N LEU A 101 -1.99 13.13 8.73
CA LEU A 101 -2.15 11.88 8.00
C LEU A 101 -1.91 10.67 8.90
N VAL A 102 -0.80 10.64 9.64
CA VAL A 102 -0.44 9.51 10.54
C VAL A 102 -1.52 9.29 11.61
N GLU A 103 -1.89 10.35 12.34
CA GLU A 103 -2.88 10.30 13.42
C GLU A 103 -4.27 9.88 12.92
N TRP A 104 -4.68 10.35 11.74
CA TRP A 104 -5.94 9.92 11.14
C TRP A 104 -5.97 8.41 10.87
N ASN A 105 -4.86 7.85 10.39
CA ASN A 105 -4.77 6.44 10.01
C ASN A 105 -4.68 5.48 11.21
N GLN A 106 -4.13 5.94 12.34
CA GLN A 106 -3.89 5.12 13.55
C GLN A 106 -5.08 4.20 13.90
N PRO A 107 -6.32 4.69 14.09
CA PRO A 107 -7.45 3.83 14.45
C PRO A 107 -8.22 3.26 13.24
N ARG A 108 -7.81 3.53 12.00
CA ARG A 108 -8.63 3.30 10.79
C ARG A 108 -8.10 2.23 9.83
N PHE A 109 -6.81 1.86 9.91
CA PHE A 109 -6.18 0.84 9.06
C PHE A 109 -6.26 1.18 7.55
N CYS A 110 -5.96 2.44 7.23
CA CYS A 110 -6.04 3.02 5.89
C CYS A 110 -4.71 3.64 5.42
N GLU A 111 -3.61 3.23 6.07
CA GLU A 111 -2.26 3.70 5.80
C GLU A 111 -1.84 3.41 4.35
N ASP A 112 -2.29 2.30 3.78
CA ASP A 112 -2.09 1.95 2.37
C ASP A 112 -2.81 2.93 1.42
N ILE A 113 -4.07 3.25 1.65
CA ILE A 113 -4.85 4.25 0.88
C ILE A 113 -4.18 5.63 1.00
N SER A 114 -3.75 5.99 2.20
CA SER A 114 -3.09 7.27 2.46
C SER A 114 -1.73 7.36 1.78
N MET A 115 -0.96 6.27 1.72
CA MET A 115 0.27 6.19 0.96
C MET A 115 0.00 6.37 -0.54
N ASN A 116 -1.03 5.71 -1.10
CA ASN A 116 -1.40 5.92 -2.52
C ASN A 116 -1.80 7.37 -2.80
N ALA A 117 -2.57 8.00 -1.91
CA ALA A 117 -2.98 9.40 -2.02
C ALA A 117 -1.78 10.35 -2.02
N LEU A 118 -0.83 10.13 -1.09
CA LEU A 118 0.39 10.91 -0.97
C LEU A 118 1.25 10.78 -2.24
N PHE A 119 1.41 9.55 -2.77
CA PHE A 119 2.08 9.30 -4.04
C PHE A 119 1.42 10.02 -5.20
N PHE A 120 0.10 9.89 -5.34
CA PHE A 120 -0.65 10.53 -6.40
C PHE A 120 -0.56 12.04 -6.30
N ASN A 121 -0.64 12.60 -5.09
CA ASN A 121 -0.49 14.04 -4.90
C ASN A 121 0.91 14.53 -5.34
N ALA A 122 1.96 13.80 -4.99
CA ALA A 122 3.33 14.17 -5.30
C ALA A 122 3.71 14.00 -6.78
N THR A 123 3.17 12.99 -7.46
CA THR A 123 3.63 12.58 -8.80
C THR A 123 2.59 12.78 -9.90
N LYS A 124 1.31 12.85 -9.52
CA LYS A 124 0.14 12.76 -10.41
C LYS A 124 0.08 11.45 -11.21
N LEU A 125 0.79 10.41 -10.76
CA LEU A 125 0.82 9.09 -11.37
C LEU A 125 0.02 8.09 -10.55
N LYS A 126 -0.77 7.27 -11.23
CA LYS A 126 -1.44 6.10 -10.63
C LYS A 126 -0.42 5.03 -10.28
N PRO A 127 -0.70 4.15 -9.31
CA PRO A 127 0.18 3.01 -9.05
C PRO A 127 0.28 2.10 -10.27
N LEU A 128 1.39 1.37 -10.37
CA LEU A 128 1.64 0.38 -11.41
C LEU A 128 1.40 -1.02 -10.85
N LEU A 129 0.43 -1.73 -11.42
CA LEU A 129 0.26 -3.15 -11.14
C LEU A 129 1.27 -3.99 -11.90
N VAL A 130 2.03 -4.79 -11.15
CA VAL A 130 2.98 -5.74 -11.75
C VAL A 130 2.22 -6.98 -12.21
N GLN A 131 2.28 -7.26 -13.51
CA GLN A 131 1.71 -8.47 -14.09
C GLN A 131 2.70 -9.63 -13.93
N MET A 132 2.27 -10.68 -13.25
CA MET A 132 3.07 -11.89 -13.04
C MET A 132 3.15 -12.73 -14.32
N ASN A 133 4.28 -13.39 -14.55
CA ASN A 133 4.46 -14.40 -15.58
C ASN A 133 4.52 -15.81 -14.95
N ASP A 134 4.67 -16.84 -15.79
CA ASP A 134 4.63 -18.25 -15.35
C ASP A 134 5.70 -18.64 -14.31
N TYR A 135 6.76 -17.84 -14.18
CA TYR A 135 7.85 -18.07 -13.21
C TYR A 135 7.62 -17.36 -11.89
N CYS A 136 6.62 -16.49 -11.80
CA CYS A 136 6.32 -15.69 -10.61
C CYS A 136 5.29 -16.39 -9.74
N TYR A 137 5.62 -16.58 -8.46
CA TYR A 137 4.73 -17.18 -7.48
C TYR A 137 4.57 -16.27 -6.27
N ARG A 138 3.30 -16.12 -5.88
CA ARG A 138 2.91 -15.56 -4.60
C ARG A 138 2.05 -16.59 -3.88
N THR A 139 2.37 -16.83 -2.61
CA THR A 139 1.60 -17.71 -1.74
C THR A 139 1.07 -16.89 -0.57
N ASN A 140 -0.24 -16.93 -0.36
CA ASN A 140 -0.83 -16.43 0.88
C ASN A 140 -0.76 -17.56 1.92
N LEU A 141 -0.18 -17.24 3.07
CA LEU A 141 -0.15 -18.09 4.25
C LEU A 141 -1.47 -17.93 5.04
N PRO A 142 -1.75 -18.83 6.00
CA PRO A 142 -2.93 -18.70 6.84
C PRO A 142 -2.95 -17.38 7.62
N GLU A 143 -4.01 -16.58 7.45
CA GLU A 143 -4.19 -15.28 8.12
C GLU A 143 -4.81 -15.45 9.53
N VAL A 144 -4.24 -16.29 10.39
CA VAL A 144 -4.81 -16.55 11.73
C VAL A 144 -4.92 -15.22 12.51
N ASP A 145 -6.13 -14.88 12.97
CA ASP A 145 -6.47 -13.62 13.63
C ASP A 145 -6.24 -12.34 12.79
N GLY A 146 -6.19 -12.47 11.46
CA GLY A 146 -6.03 -11.34 10.54
C GLY A 146 -7.15 -10.29 10.65
N LEU A 147 -6.78 -9.01 10.56
CA LEU A 147 -7.72 -7.88 10.58
C LEU A 147 -8.82 -8.02 9.50
N SER A 148 -8.45 -8.54 8.33
CA SER A 148 -9.31 -8.85 7.19
C SER A 148 -10.45 -9.83 7.52
N ILE A 149 -10.18 -10.81 8.38
CA ILE A 149 -11.15 -11.86 8.76
C ILE A 149 -12.02 -11.39 9.91
N SER A 150 -11.47 -10.56 10.81
CA SER A 150 -12.19 -10.06 11.99
C SER A 150 -13.37 -9.11 11.65
N ILE A 151 -13.41 -8.56 10.43
CA ILE A 151 -14.41 -7.57 10.00
C ILE A 151 -15.15 -8.06 8.75
N PRO A 152 -16.50 -8.05 8.74
CA PRO A 152 -17.26 -8.39 7.54
C PRO A 152 -16.86 -7.54 6.33
N ALA A 153 -16.74 -8.18 5.16
CA ALA A 153 -16.21 -7.55 3.95
C ALA A 153 -16.94 -6.25 3.56
N ASN A 154 -18.28 -6.21 3.69
CA ASN A 154 -19.07 -5.00 3.41
C ASN A 154 -18.73 -3.84 4.36
N ARG A 155 -18.51 -4.12 5.65
CA ARG A 155 -18.09 -3.13 6.65
C ARG A 155 -16.68 -2.65 6.37
N TRP A 156 -15.78 -3.56 5.94
CA TRP A 156 -14.43 -3.21 5.54
C TRP A 156 -14.41 -2.27 4.33
N ILE A 157 -15.16 -2.60 3.28
CA ILE A 157 -15.33 -1.75 2.10
C ILE A 157 -15.86 -0.37 2.50
N HIS A 158 -16.92 -0.31 3.31
CA HIS A 158 -17.49 0.97 3.76
C HIS A 158 -16.49 1.82 4.56
N LYS A 159 -15.71 1.20 5.46
CA LYS A 159 -14.63 1.88 6.18
C LYS A 159 -13.58 2.43 5.23
N ARG A 160 -13.17 1.65 4.22
CA ARG A 160 -12.16 2.07 3.24
C ARG A 160 -12.66 3.18 2.31
N SER A 161 -13.94 3.18 1.91
CA SER A 161 -14.54 4.31 1.17
C SER A 161 -14.45 5.63 1.96
N LYS A 162 -14.68 5.61 3.29
CA LYS A 162 -14.50 6.80 4.13
C LYS A 162 -13.05 7.30 4.15
N CYS A 163 -12.09 6.38 4.12
CA CYS A 163 -10.68 6.74 4.03
C CYS A 163 -10.35 7.36 2.68
N VAL A 164 -10.85 6.80 1.58
CA VAL A 164 -10.70 7.38 0.24
C VAL A 164 -11.26 8.80 0.19
N GLN A 165 -12.47 9.00 0.71
CA GLN A 165 -13.08 10.34 0.78
C GLN A 165 -12.17 11.31 1.53
N TRP A 166 -11.77 10.95 2.75
CA TRP A 166 -11.00 11.83 3.60
C TRP A 166 -9.64 12.19 2.98
N VAL A 167 -8.90 11.23 2.41
CA VAL A 167 -7.60 11.55 1.78
C VAL A 167 -7.77 12.37 0.50
N SER A 168 -8.88 12.19 -0.22
CA SER A 168 -9.19 12.98 -1.41
C SER A 168 -9.43 14.45 -1.05
N GLU A 169 -10.19 14.69 0.02
CA GLU A 169 -10.43 16.03 0.57
C GLU A 169 -9.14 16.64 1.14
N TYR A 170 -8.37 15.86 1.91
CA TYR A 170 -7.14 16.31 2.57
C TYR A 170 -6.07 16.77 1.57
N PHE A 171 -5.83 16.01 0.50
CA PHE A 171 -4.87 16.37 -0.54
C PHE A 171 -5.46 17.18 -1.70
N ASN A 172 -6.79 17.42 -1.70
CA ASN A 172 -7.52 18.02 -2.81
C ASN A 172 -7.25 17.31 -4.15
N ILE A 173 -7.46 15.98 -4.18
CA ILE A 173 -7.20 15.10 -5.33
C ILE A 173 -8.43 14.29 -5.73
N THR A 174 -8.42 13.81 -6.97
CA THR A 174 -9.34 12.79 -7.49
C THR A 174 -8.53 11.62 -8.05
N PHE A 175 -8.81 10.40 -7.60
CA PHE A 175 -8.14 9.17 -8.02
C PHE A 175 -8.45 8.73 -9.46
#